data_AF-A0A5P2AP99-F1
#
_entry.id   AF-A0A5P2AP99-F1
#
_cell.length_a   1.000
_cell.length_b   1.000
_cell.length_c   1.000
_cell.angle_alpha   90.00
_cell.angle_beta   90.00
_cell.angle_gamma   90.00
#
_symmetry.space_group_name_H-M   'P 1'
#
loop_
_entity.id
_entity.type
_entity.pdbx_description
1 polymer ?
#
loop_
_entity_poly.entity_id
_entity_poly.type
_entity_poly.pdbx_seq_one_letter_code
_entity_poly.pdbx_strand_id
1 'polypeptide(L)' 'MASKPIETLRAGLPDRYLTPEDIAAMFSVPIDTVYHWRKQRTGPPGFRVGRHVRYDPAAVRTWVQNQEATDTAA' A
#
# COMPACT_ATOMS: atom_id res chain seq x y z
N MET A 1 6.05 7.11 -24.14
CA MET A 1 5.36 7.78 -23.01
C MET A 1 3.87 7.82 -23.35
N ALA A 2 3.09 6.85 -22.86
CA ALA A 2 1.64 6.82 -23.08
C ALA A 2 0.96 6.84 -21.71
N SER A 3 0.74 8.04 -21.17
CA SER A 3 -0.14 8.24 -20.02
C SER A 3 -1.56 7.92 -20.49
N LYS A 4 -2.10 6.81 -19.99
CA LYS A 4 -3.38 6.25 -20.44
C LYS A 4 -4.56 7.05 -19.85
N PRO A 5 -5.58 7.38 -20.66
CA PRO A 5 -6.70 8.25 -20.29
C PRO A 5 -7.81 7.53 -19.49
N ILE A 6 -7.45 6.77 -18.45
CA ILE A 6 -8.41 6.00 -17.62
C ILE A 6 -8.77 6.67 -16.29
N GLU A 7 -8.19 7.84 -16.03
CA GLU A 7 -8.39 8.62 -14.79
C GLU A 7 -9.86 9.05 -14.57
N THR A 8 -10.68 9.11 -15.61
CA THR A 8 -12.03 9.71 -15.54
C THR A 8 -13.17 8.69 -15.36
N LEU A 9 -12.90 7.37 -15.38
CA LEU A 9 -13.95 6.34 -15.24
C LEU A 9 -14.06 5.72 -13.84
N ARG A 10 -13.12 5.98 -12.93
CA ARG A 10 -13.10 5.40 -11.58
C ARG A 10 -13.21 6.48 -10.51
N ALA A 11 -14.43 6.85 -10.16
CA ALA A 11 -14.74 7.77 -9.08
C ALA A 11 -14.38 7.21 -7.68
N GLY A 12 -13.09 7.03 -7.39
CA GLY A 12 -12.56 6.74 -6.05
C GLY A 12 -11.79 5.42 -5.87
N LEU A 13 -11.54 4.64 -6.92
CA LEU A 13 -10.71 3.43 -6.84
C LEU A 13 -9.45 3.60 -7.69
N PRO A 14 -8.23 3.37 -7.14
CA PRO A 14 -7.01 3.57 -7.89
C PRO A 14 -6.91 2.61 -9.07
N ASP A 15 -6.17 3.07 -10.08
CA ASP A 15 -6.06 2.38 -11.36
C ASP A 15 -5.38 1.01 -11.23
N ARG A 16 -4.48 0.87 -10.25
CA ARG A 16 -3.74 -0.36 -9.92
C ARG A 16 -3.62 -0.56 -8.41
N TYR A 17 -4.06 -1.73 -7.94
CA TYR A 17 -3.79 -2.18 -6.57
C TYR A 17 -2.43 -2.87 -6.47
N LEU A 18 -1.67 -2.48 -5.46
CA LEU A 18 -0.36 -3.03 -5.13
C LEU A 18 -0.53 -4.41 -4.48
N THR A 19 0.38 -5.33 -4.78
CA THR A 19 0.51 -6.62 -4.10
C THR A 19 1.46 -6.48 -2.90
N PRO A 20 1.47 -7.43 -1.95
CA PRO A 20 2.51 -7.46 -0.92
C PRO A 20 3.94 -7.47 -1.50
N GLU A 21 4.13 -8.02 -2.70
CA GLU A 21 5.42 -7.99 -3.41
C GLU A 21 5.77 -6.59 -3.92
N ASP A 22 4.81 -5.84 -4.46
CA ASP A 22 5.01 -4.43 -4.82
C ASP A 22 5.35 -3.59 -3.58
N ILE A 23 4.73 -3.86 -2.42
CA ILE A 23 5.07 -3.20 -1.15
C ILE A 23 6.50 -3.56 -0.73
N ALA A 24 6.85 -4.85 -0.75
CA ALA A 24 8.20 -5.31 -0.44
C ALA A 24 9.25 -4.61 -1.32
N ALA A 25 9.02 -4.55 -2.63
CA ALA A 25 9.88 -3.85 -3.58
C ALA A 25 9.94 -2.33 -3.33
N MET A 26 8.79 -1.71 -3.05
CA MET A 26 8.68 -0.25 -2.83
C MET A 26 9.44 0.21 -1.59
N PHE A 27 9.32 -0.51 -0.48
CA PHE A 27 10.02 -0.20 0.76
C PHE A 27 11.43 -0.83 0.80
N SER A 28 11.82 -1.56 -0.25
CA SER A 28 13.07 -2.33 -0.31
C SER A 28 13.26 -3.26 0.90
N VAL A 29 12.16 -3.84 1.40
CA VAL A 29 12.12 -4.79 2.50
C VAL A 29 11.71 -6.18 2.01
N PRO A 30 12.13 -7.26 2.67
CA PRO A 30 11.68 -8.59 2.30
C PRO A 30 10.16 -8.75 2.51
N ILE A 31 9.52 -9.60 1.71
CA ILE A 31 8.07 -9.84 1.81
C ILE A 31 7.67 -10.41 3.18
N ASP A 32 8.56 -11.16 3.83
CA ASP A 32 8.41 -11.60 5.22
C ASP A 32 8.19 -10.42 6.17
N THR A 33 8.89 -9.30 5.97
CA THR A 33 8.67 -8.07 6.75
C THR A 33 7.28 -7.51 6.50
N VAL A 34 6.78 -7.55 5.27
CA VAL A 34 5.41 -7.11 4.96
C VAL A 34 4.37 -8.01 5.66
N TYR A 35 4.59 -9.33 5.69
CA TYR A 35 3.76 -10.24 6.47
C TYR A 35 3.88 -9.98 7.97
N HIS A 36 5.07 -9.63 8.44
CA HIS A 36 5.33 -9.29 9.83
C HIS A 36 4.59 -8.03 10.26
N TRP A 37 4.63 -6.96 9.45
CA TRP A 37 3.84 -5.75 9.64
C TRP A 37 2.35 -6.04 9.72
N ARG A 38 1.85 -6.97 8.90
CA ARG A 38 0.45 -7.40 8.97
C ARG A 38 0.11 -8.11 10.27
N LYS A 39 1.03 -8.92 10.82
CA LYS A 39 0.87 -9.60 12.11
C LYS A 39 0.91 -8.59 13.27
N GLN A 40 1.83 -7.64 13.23
CA GLN A 40 1.98 -6.60 14.24
C GLN A 40 0.95 -5.46 14.10
N ARG A 41 0.17 -5.43 13.01
CA ARG A 41 -0.72 -4.32 12.63
C ARG A 41 0.00 -2.98 12.47
N THR A 42 1.31 -3.03 12.22
CA THR A 42 2.22 -1.89 12.02
C THR A 42 2.61 -1.79 10.55
N GLY A 43 1.62 -1.68 9.67
CA GLY A 43 1.84 -1.70 8.22
C GLY A 43 0.74 -0.99 7.44
N PRO A 44 0.98 -0.73 6.14
CA PRO A 44 0.00 -0.07 5.31
C PRO A 44 -1.31 -0.85 5.27
N PRO A 45 -2.47 -0.16 5.23
CA PRO A 45 -3.77 -0.80 5.21
C PRO A 45 -3.93 -1.61 3.92
N GLY A 46 -3.87 -2.93 4.06
CA GLY A 46 -4.13 -3.89 2.99
C GLY A 46 -5.52 -4.49 3.16
N PHE A 47 -6.29 -4.54 2.07
CA PHE A 47 -7.58 -5.22 2.04
C PHE A 47 -7.41 -6.64 1.48
N ARG A 48 -8.14 -7.59 2.08
CA ARG A 48 -8.14 -8.99 1.62
C ARG A 48 -9.15 -9.16 0.50
N VAL A 49 -8.69 -9.50 -0.70
CA VAL A 49 -9.52 -9.86 -1.85
C VAL A 49 -9.44 -11.37 -2.04
N GLY A 50 -10.37 -12.09 -1.41
CA GLY A 50 -10.40 -13.55 -1.43
C GLY A 50 -9.15 -14.18 -0.81
N ARG A 51 -8.29 -14.80 -1.64
CA ARG A 51 -7.02 -15.41 -1.21
C ARG A 51 -5.83 -14.43 -1.25
N HIS A 52 -5.96 -13.32 -1.97
CA HIS A 52 -4.86 -12.36 -2.17
C HIS A 52 -5.06 -11.10 -1.32
N VAL A 53 -3.95 -10.53 -0.83
CA VAL A 53 -3.97 -9.22 -0.17
C VAL A 53 -3.64 -8.18 -1.22
N ARG A 54 -4.39 -7.09 -1.23
CA ARG A 54 -4.19 -5.94 -2.10
C ARG A 54 -4.05 -4.69 -1.26
N TYR A 55 -3.18 -3.81 -1.70
CA TYR A 55 -2.89 -2.54 -1.06
C TYR A 55 -3.26 -1.43 -2.01
N ASP A 56 -3.93 -0.42 -1.48
CA ASP A 56 -4.28 0.77 -2.21
C ASP A 56 -3.09 1.75 -2.17
N PRO A 57 -2.53 2.19 -3.31
CA PRO A 57 -1.38 3.09 -3.31
C PRO A 57 -1.66 4.43 -2.60
N ALA A 58 -2.89 4.95 -2.66
CA ALA A 58 -3.25 6.16 -1.94
C ALA A 58 -3.30 5.89 -0.43
N ALA A 59 -3.87 4.77 -0.01
CA ALA A 59 -3.92 4.39 1.40
C ALA A 59 -2.53 4.07 1.98
N VAL A 60 -1.63 3.45 1.18
CA VAL A 60 -0.22 3.23 1.56
C VAL A 60 0.46 4.58 1.78
N ARG A 61 0.28 5.54 0.86
CA ARG A 61 0.84 6.89 0.99
C ARG A 61 0.34 7.59 2.26
N THR A 62 -0.96 7.58 2.52
CA THR A 62 -1.55 8.16 3.74
C THR A 62 -1.01 7.48 5.00
N TRP A 63 -0.82 6.16 4.96
CA TRP A 63 -0.23 5.44 6.08
C TRP A 63 1.22 5.84 6.33
N VAL A 64 2.05 5.97 5.29
CA VAL A 64 3.44 6.44 5.44
C VAL A 64 3.45 7.83 6.08
N GLN A 65 2.63 8.77 5.59
CA GLN A 65 2.54 10.11 6.17
C GLN A 65 2.12 10.10 7.65
N ASN A 66 1.16 9.25 8.01
CA ASN A 66 0.74 9.08 9.40
C ASN A 66 1.84 8.42 10.26
N GLN A 67 2.61 7.48 9.72
CA GLN A 67 3.75 6.87 10.41
C GLN A 67 4.89 7.87 10.60
N GLU A 68 5.27 8.63 9.57
CA GLU A 68 6.27 9.69 9.69
C GLU A 68 5.89 10.71 10.77
N ALA A 69 4.60 11.08 10.84
CA ALA A 69 4.09 11.96 11.91
C ALA A 69 4.09 11.31 13.29
N THR A 70 3.90 9.99 13.39
CA THR A 70 3.92 9.23 14.66
C THR A 70 5.35 9.00 15.14
N ASP A 71 6.28 8.72 14.23
CA ASP A 71 7.70 8.50 14.50
C ASP A 71 8.41 9.81 14.87
N THR A 72 8.11 10.91 14.17
CA THR A 72 8.62 12.25 14.52
C THR A 72 8.14 12.73 15.90
N ALA A 73 7.07 12.12 16.43
CA ALA A 73 6.50 12.45 17.73
C ALA A 73 7.03 11.57 18.90
N ALA A 74 8.00 10.69 18.66
CA ALA A 74 8.66 9.85 19.67
C ALA A 74 10.08 10.36 19.99
#